data_AF-A0A951E531-F1
#
_entry.id   AF-A0A951E531-F1
#
_cell.length_a   1.000
_cell.length_b   1.000
_cell.length_c   1.000
_cell.angle_alpha   90.00
_cell.angle_beta   90.00
_cell.angle_gamma   90.00
#
_symmetry.space_group_name_H-M   'P 1'
#
loop_
_entity.id
_entity.type
_entity.pdbx_description
1 polymer ?
#
loop_
_entity_poly.entity_id
_entity_poly.type
_entity_poly.pdbx_seq_one_letter_code
_entity_poly.pdbx_strand_id
1 'polypeptide(L)'
;MTAVHNLPAQVPACWGVDPELFFGPADSAEGQPLFSWERQALRVCASCPLQAACLAEALKFPRDEQYGVIGGMTAGQRQMLLRTSRRQPSRSSATDTARNRRWLMQAAVRLHQAGHGPREIAGRLHVGERRVQRWLAAHRAEGVA
;
A
#
# COMPACT_ATOMS: atom_id res chain seq x y z
N MET A 1 -19.26 19.84 22.50
CA MET A 1 -20.28 19.17 21.69
C MET A 1 -20.01 19.54 20.24
N THR A 2 -19.27 18.69 19.54
CA THR A 2 -18.81 18.92 18.17
C THR A 2 -20.02 18.87 17.23
N ALA A 3 -20.30 19.97 16.55
CA ALA A 3 -21.28 20.02 15.48
C ALA A 3 -20.78 19.18 14.31
N VAL A 4 -21.14 17.90 14.30
CA VAL A 4 -21.10 17.05 13.11
C VAL A 4 -22.53 17.04 12.57
N HIS A 5 -22.66 17.00 11.24
CA HIS A 5 -23.90 16.84 10.46
C HIS A 5 -24.64 18.12 10.05
N ASN A 6 -24.06 18.90 9.12
CA ASN A 6 -24.74 19.26 7.85
C ASN A 6 -23.79 20.06 6.93
N LEU A 7 -22.96 19.36 6.14
CA LEU A 7 -22.45 19.93 4.90
C LEU A 7 -23.46 19.53 3.81
N PRO A 8 -23.93 20.45 2.94
CA PRO A 8 -24.78 20.06 1.82
C PRO A 8 -24.08 18.96 1.03
N ALA A 9 -24.84 17.94 0.60
CA ALA A 9 -24.31 16.89 -0.25
C ALA A 9 -23.60 17.56 -1.45
N GLN A 10 -22.27 17.48 -1.46
CA GLN A 10 -21.48 18.17 -2.48
C GLN A 10 -21.80 17.50 -3.82
N VAL A 11 -22.32 18.28 -4.78
CA VAL A 11 -22.65 17.75 -6.10
C VAL A 11 -21.33 17.48 -6.84
N PRO A 12 -21.11 16.27 -7.39
CA PRO A 12 -19.91 15.99 -8.15
C PRO A 12 -19.88 16.82 -9.44
N ALA A 13 -18.72 17.35 -9.82
CA ALA A 13 -18.59 18.19 -11.02
C ALA A 13 -18.88 17.45 -12.34
N CYS A 14 -18.84 16.11 -12.34
CA CYS A 14 -19.25 15.29 -13.47
C CYS A 14 -20.77 15.12 -13.60
N TRP A 15 -21.56 15.60 -12.64
CA TRP A 15 -23.01 15.53 -12.72
C TRP A 15 -23.53 16.36 -13.92
N GLY A 16 -24.30 15.72 -14.80
CA GLY A 16 -24.84 16.37 -16.01
C GLY A 16 -23.85 16.48 -17.17
N VAL A 17 -22.64 15.93 -17.03
CA VAL A 17 -21.68 15.76 -18.13
C VAL A 17 -21.91 14.38 -18.77
N ASP A 18 -21.78 14.30 -20.09
CA ASP A 18 -21.91 13.05 -20.85
C ASP A 18 -20.93 11.98 -20.30
N PRO A 19 -21.41 10.81 -19.86
CA PRO A 19 -20.56 9.72 -19.38
C PRO A 19 -19.47 9.28 -20.36
N GLU A 20 -19.74 9.34 -21.67
CA GLU A 20 -18.78 8.93 -22.72
C GLU A 20 -17.47 9.74 -22.66
N LEU A 21 -17.52 10.96 -22.11
CA LEU A 21 -16.32 11.76 -21.88
C LEU A 21 -15.34 11.09 -20.92
N PHE A 22 -15.82 10.30 -19.96
CA PHE A 22 -14.98 9.67 -18.93
C PHE A 22 -14.52 8.26 -19.33
N PHE A 23 -15.13 7.67 -20.35
CA PHE A 23 -14.89 6.31 -20.84
C PHE A 23 -14.67 6.34 -22.36
N GLY A 24 -13.61 7.01 -22.81
CA GLY A 24 -13.30 7.11 -24.23
C GLY A 24 -12.95 5.76 -24.89
N PRO A 25 -12.68 5.75 -26.20
CA PRO A 25 -12.55 4.52 -26.99
C PRO A 25 -11.32 3.66 -26.65
N ALA A 26 -10.34 4.23 -25.95
CA ALA A 26 -9.14 3.54 -25.48
C ALA A 26 -8.53 4.26 -24.28
N ASP A 27 -8.04 3.50 -23.30
CA ASP A 27 -7.43 4.03 -22.08
C ASP A 27 -5.91 4.21 -22.19
N SER A 28 -5.37 5.28 -21.56
CA SER A 28 -3.93 5.43 -21.41
C SER A 28 -3.33 4.36 -20.51
N ALA A 29 -2.30 3.67 -21.03
CA ALA A 29 -1.40 2.85 -20.23
C ALA A 29 -0.38 3.70 -19.43
N GLU A 30 0.30 3.07 -18.47
CA GLU A 30 1.35 3.71 -17.67
C GLU A 30 2.41 4.37 -18.57
N GLY A 31 2.69 5.65 -18.33
CA GLY A 31 3.71 6.42 -19.06
C GLY A 31 3.33 6.82 -20.49
N GLN A 32 2.12 6.53 -20.96
CA GLN A 32 1.64 6.96 -22.26
C GLN A 32 1.15 8.42 -22.24
N PRO A 33 1.25 9.15 -23.36
CA PRO A 33 0.63 10.45 -23.50
C PRO A 33 -0.89 10.35 -23.35
N LEU A 34 -1.48 11.37 -22.72
CA LEU A 34 -2.94 11.44 -22.58
C LEU A 34 -3.63 11.60 -23.93
N PHE A 35 -4.81 11.01 -24.06
CA PHE A 35 -5.74 11.33 -25.14
C PHE A 35 -6.39 12.71 -24.93
N SER A 36 -6.97 13.28 -25.99
CA SER A 36 -7.70 14.55 -25.92
C SER A 36 -8.90 14.47 -24.99
N TRP A 37 -9.65 13.36 -25.04
CA TRP A 37 -10.81 13.11 -24.20
C TRP A 37 -10.41 13.00 -22.72
N GLU A 38 -9.30 12.30 -22.41
CA GLU A 38 -8.78 12.21 -21.04
C GLU A 38 -8.41 13.58 -20.48
N ARG A 39 -7.75 14.43 -21.28
CA ARG A 39 -7.45 15.81 -20.87
C ARG A 39 -8.70 16.62 -20.57
N GLN A 40 -9.81 16.35 -21.25
CA GLN A 40 -11.08 17.02 -21.01
C GLN A 40 -11.78 16.47 -19.77
N ALA A 41 -11.83 15.15 -19.59
CA ALA A 41 -12.36 14.53 -18.38
C ALA A 41 -11.58 14.93 -17.12
N LEU A 42 -10.24 14.96 -17.19
CA LEU A 42 -9.38 15.40 -16.09
C LEU A 42 -9.65 16.85 -15.69
N ARG A 43 -9.98 17.74 -16.64
CA ARG A 43 -10.39 19.12 -16.34
C ARG A 43 -11.68 19.17 -15.54
N VAL A 44 -12.66 18.31 -15.85
CA VAL A 44 -13.89 18.20 -15.06
C VAL A 44 -13.60 17.65 -13.67
N CYS A 45 -12.77 16.61 -13.56
CA CYS A 45 -12.40 16.07 -12.26
C CYS A 45 -11.65 17.07 -11.37
N ALA A 46 -10.81 17.93 -11.95
CA ALA A 46 -10.00 18.90 -11.21
C ALA A 46 -10.82 19.99 -10.49
N SER A 47 -12.04 20.27 -10.93
CA SER A 47 -12.96 21.19 -10.23
C SER A 47 -13.88 20.47 -9.24
N CYS A 48 -13.81 19.14 -9.14
CA CYS A 48 -14.73 18.36 -8.34
C CYS A 48 -14.38 18.39 -6.84
N PRO A 49 -15.30 18.83 -5.96
CA PRO A 49 -15.04 18.84 -4.51
C PRO A 49 -14.90 17.43 -3.91
N LEU A 50 -15.34 16.40 -4.65
CA LEU A 50 -15.32 14.99 -4.24
C LEU A 50 -14.14 14.21 -4.81
N GLN A 51 -13.17 14.86 -5.48
CA GLN A 51 -12.10 14.19 -6.22
C GLN A 51 -11.36 13.13 -5.39
N ALA A 52 -10.95 13.46 -4.16
CA ALA A 52 -10.19 12.56 -3.29
C ALA A 52 -11.01 11.33 -2.85
N ALA A 53 -12.27 11.53 -2.45
CA ALA A 53 -13.15 10.44 -2.04
C ALA A 53 -13.49 9.52 -3.22
N CYS A 54 -13.75 10.10 -4.40
CA CYS A 54 -13.99 9.38 -5.64
C CYS A 54 -12.78 8.53 -6.05
N LEU A 55 -11.56 9.08 -5.96
CA LEU A 55 -10.33 8.34 -6.22
C LEU A 55 -10.13 7.18 -5.23
N ALA A 56 -10.39 7.41 -3.94
CA ALA A 56 -10.26 6.38 -2.93
C ALA A 56 -11.19 5.19 -3.19
N GLU A 57 -12.42 5.44 -3.66
CA GLU A 57 -13.35 4.38 -4.07
C GLU A 57 -12.85 3.66 -5.31
N ALA A 58 -12.38 4.39 -6.32
CA ALA A 58 -11.86 3.82 -7.57
C ALA A 58 -10.65 2.89 -7.36
N LEU A 59 -9.80 3.18 -6.37
CA LEU A 59 -8.64 2.36 -6.05
C LEU A 59 -8.98 1.05 -5.32
N LYS A 60 -10.23 0.82 -4.94
CA LYS A 60 -10.66 -0.48 -4.40
C LYS A 60 -10.84 -1.54 -5.49
N PHE A 61 -11.08 -1.13 -6.73
CA PHE A 61 -11.21 -2.06 -7.86
C PHE A 61 -9.87 -2.71 -8.23
N PRO A 62 -9.87 -3.97 -8.71
CA PRO A 62 -8.68 -4.64 -9.22
C PRO A 62 -7.93 -3.83 -10.28
N ARG A 63 -6.64 -4.12 -10.47
CA ARG A 63 -5.76 -3.35 -11.38
C ARG A 63 -6.19 -3.46 -12.84
N ASP A 64 -6.60 -4.65 -13.25
CA ASP A 64 -7.09 -5.00 -14.57
C ASP A 64 -8.49 -4.46 -14.85
N GLU A 65 -9.23 -4.03 -13.82
CA GLU A 65 -10.55 -3.40 -13.92
C GLU A 65 -10.49 -1.86 -13.86
N GLN A 66 -9.29 -1.28 -14.00
CA GLN A 66 -9.13 0.16 -14.05
C GLN A 66 -9.34 0.68 -15.47
N TYR A 67 -10.40 1.46 -15.67
CA TYR A 67 -10.75 2.08 -16.95
C TYR A 67 -11.12 3.56 -16.78
N GLY A 68 -10.99 4.33 -17.85
CA GLY A 68 -11.45 5.71 -17.90
C GLY A 68 -10.73 6.68 -16.95
N VAL A 69 -11.29 7.89 -16.88
CA VAL A 69 -10.87 8.93 -15.92
C VAL A 69 -11.81 8.94 -14.72
N ILE A 70 -11.28 8.65 -13.54
CA ILE A 70 -12.03 8.59 -12.27
C ILE A 70 -11.20 9.25 -11.18
N GLY A 71 -11.83 10.09 -10.36
CA GLY A 71 -11.16 10.74 -9.23
C GLY A 71 -9.96 11.62 -9.62
N GLY A 72 -9.96 12.17 -10.84
CA GLY A 72 -8.87 13.00 -11.35
C GLY A 72 -7.61 12.23 -11.75
N MET A 73 -7.74 10.93 -12.04
CA MET A 73 -6.66 10.12 -12.58
C MET A 73 -7.13 9.26 -13.76
N THR A 74 -6.24 8.99 -14.70
CA THR A 74 -6.47 7.98 -15.75
C THR A 74 -6.34 6.56 -15.21
N ALA A 75 -6.86 5.58 -15.97
CA ALA A 75 -6.65 4.16 -15.71
C ALA A 75 -5.17 3.81 -15.47
N GLY A 76 -4.26 4.18 -16.38
CA GLY A 76 -2.83 3.91 -16.26
C GLY A 76 -2.18 4.51 -15.01
N GLN A 77 -2.61 5.71 -14.59
CA GLN A 77 -2.14 6.34 -13.35
C GLN A 77 -2.60 5.57 -12.11
N ARG A 78 -3.88 5.15 -12.07
CA ARG A 78 -4.40 4.34 -10.95
C ARG A 78 -3.74 2.97 -10.90
N GLN A 79 -3.48 2.34 -12.05
CA GLN A 79 -2.73 1.09 -12.15
C GLN A 79 -1.30 1.21 -11.59
N MET A 80 -0.65 2.36 -11.79
CA MET A 80 0.68 2.65 -11.22
C MET A 80 0.64 2.74 -9.69
N LEU A 81 -0.39 3.40 -9.12
CA LEU A 81 -0.58 3.47 -7.66
C LEU A 81 -0.80 2.07 -7.04
N LEU A 82 -1.59 1.23 -7.68
CA LEU A 82 -1.84 -0.14 -7.20
C LEU A 82 -0.58 -1.02 -7.27
N ARG A 83 0.32 -0.74 -8.23
CA ARG A 83 1.62 -1.43 -8.35
C ARG A 83 2.58 -1.09 -7.21
N THR A 84 2.62 0.18 -6.80
CA THR A 84 3.52 0.63 -5.71
C THR A 84 3.02 0.23 -4.33
N SER A 85 1.70 0.11 -4.13
CA SER A 85 1.10 -0.37 -2.87
C SER A 85 1.54 -1.80 -2.52
N ARG A 86 1.59 -2.72 -3.50
CA ARG A 86 2.08 -4.10 -3.29
C ARG A 86 3.57 -4.18 -2.93
N ARG A 87 4.33 -3.10 -3.15
CA ARG A 87 5.77 -3.02 -2.90
C ARG A 87 6.13 -2.29 -1.61
N GLN A 88 5.17 -1.80 -0.83
CA GLN A 88 5.48 -1.27 0.49
C GLN A 88 5.62 -2.44 1.49
N PRO A 89 6.84 -2.80 1.93
CA PRO A 89 6.95 -3.37 3.28
C PRO A 89 6.27 -2.36 4.20
N SER A 90 5.35 -2.85 5.04
CA SER A 90 4.58 -2.02 5.96
C SER A 90 5.45 -0.92 6.55
N ARG A 91 4.97 0.33 6.50
CA ARG A 91 5.57 1.48 7.20
C ARG A 91 5.49 1.34 8.73
N SER A 92 5.57 0.12 9.27
CA SER A 92 6.01 -0.11 10.64
C SER A 92 7.40 0.49 10.77
N SER A 93 7.57 1.47 11.66
CA SER A 93 8.78 2.28 11.75
C SER A 93 10.04 1.39 11.69
N ALA A 94 11.06 1.83 10.94
CA ALA A 94 12.31 1.08 10.84
C ALA A 94 12.91 0.77 12.23
N THR A 95 12.66 1.65 13.20
CA THR A 95 12.97 1.49 14.63
C THR A 95 12.15 0.41 15.33
N ASP A 96 10.86 0.27 15.08
CA ASP A 96 10.04 -0.80 15.66
C ASP A 96 10.43 -2.16 15.07
N THR A 97 10.77 -2.20 13.78
CA THR A 97 11.28 -3.41 13.13
C THR A 97 12.65 -3.82 13.70
N ALA A 98 13.55 -2.85 13.93
CA ALA A 98 14.86 -3.10 14.52
C ALA A 98 14.76 -3.51 16.02
N ARG A 99 13.91 -2.84 16.79
CA ARG A 99 13.62 -3.15 18.20
C ARG A 99 13.04 -4.56 18.33
N ASN A 100 12.04 -4.88 17.50
CA ASN A 100 11.46 -6.23 17.44
C ASN A 100 12.52 -7.27 17.05
N ARG A 101 13.40 -6.96 16.08
CA ARG A 101 14.48 -7.87 15.68
C ARG A 101 15.48 -8.13 16.81
N ARG A 102 15.89 -7.10 17.55
CA ARG A 102 16.83 -7.24 18.68
C ARG A 102 16.22 -8.07 19.80
N TRP A 103 14.95 -7.82 20.14
CA TRP A 103 14.22 -8.61 21.13
C TRP A 103 14.10 -10.08 20.70
N LEU A 104 13.69 -10.34 19.45
CA LEU A 104 13.59 -11.70 18.89
C LEU A 104 14.94 -12.44 18.91
N MET A 105 16.03 -11.75 18.56
CA MET A 105 17.37 -12.32 18.61
C MET A 105 17.77 -12.70 20.04
N GLN A 106 17.59 -11.79 21.00
CA GLN A 106 17.91 -12.06 22.42
C GLN A 106 17.03 -13.17 23.01
N ALA A 107 15.75 -13.23 22.63
CA ALA A 107 14.85 -14.31 23.04
C ALA A 107 15.31 -15.67 22.46
N ALA A 108 15.72 -15.69 21.18
CA ALA A 108 16.25 -16.90 20.54
C ALA A 108 17.52 -17.41 21.23
N VAL A 109 18.45 -16.52 21.58
CA VAL A 109 19.67 -16.88 22.33
C VAL A 109 19.32 -17.46 23.70
N ARG A 110 18.43 -16.81 24.47
CA ARG A 110 18.03 -17.30 25.80
C ARG A 110 17.36 -18.67 25.74
N LEU A 111 16.47 -18.89 24.77
CA LEU A 111 15.84 -20.20 24.58
C LEU A 111 16.86 -21.28 24.20
N HIS A 112 17.86 -20.94 23.39
CA HIS A 112 18.92 -21.88 23.03
C HIS A 112 19.80 -22.23 24.23
N GLN A 113 20.16 -21.23 25.05
CA GLN A 113 20.89 -21.43 26.31
C GLN A 113 20.08 -22.30 27.30
N ALA A 114 18.75 -22.27 27.23
CA ALA A 114 17.87 -23.16 27.98
C ALA A 114 17.73 -24.58 27.39
N GLY A 115 18.46 -24.90 26.31
CA GLY A 115 18.50 -26.24 25.69
C GLY A 115 17.58 -26.44 24.49
N HIS A 116 16.82 -25.42 24.06
CA HIS A 116 15.92 -25.56 22.92
C HIS A 116 16.67 -25.61 21.58
N GLY A 117 16.23 -26.48 20.67
CA GLY A 117 16.75 -26.59 19.31
C GLY A 117 16.23 -25.47 18.38
N PRO A 118 16.95 -25.12 17.29
CA PRO A 118 16.59 -24.00 16.41
C PRO A 118 15.17 -24.06 15.84
N ARG A 119 14.68 -25.25 15.49
CA ARG A 119 13.32 -25.46 14.98
C ARG A 119 12.24 -25.18 16.02
N GLU A 120 12.46 -25.57 17.27
CA GLU A 120 11.53 -25.33 18.37
C GLU A 120 11.45 -23.83 18.71
N ILE A 121 12.60 -23.17 18.74
CA ILE A 121 12.71 -21.72 18.96
C ILE A 121 11.96 -20.94 17.85
N ALA A 122 12.13 -21.36 16.60
CA ALA A 122 11.46 -20.76 15.45
C ALA A 122 9.93 -20.82 15.58
N GLY A 123 9.40 -21.96 16.04
CA GLY A 123 7.97 -22.13 16.33
C GLY A 123 7.47 -21.20 17.44
N ARG A 124 8.20 -21.13 18.57
CA ARG A 124 7.83 -20.29 19.73
C ARG A 124 7.85 -18.79 19.43
N LEU A 125 8.77 -18.36 18.56
CA LEU A 125 8.94 -16.94 18.21
C LEU A 125 8.20 -16.55 16.92
N HIS A 126 7.50 -17.48 16.28
CA HIS A 126 6.83 -17.28 14.99
C HIS A 126 7.76 -16.67 13.92
N VAL A 127 8.99 -17.18 13.82
CA VAL A 127 10.00 -16.77 12.82
C VAL A 127 10.52 -17.98 12.05
N GLY A 128 11.15 -17.77 10.90
CA GLY A 128 11.75 -18.86 10.13
C GLY A 128 13.00 -19.45 10.79
N GLU A 129 13.15 -20.77 10.75
CA GLU A 129 14.29 -21.50 11.35
C GLU A 129 15.66 -21.01 10.87
N ARG A 130 15.82 -20.75 9.57
CA ARG A 130 17.05 -20.16 8.99
C ARG A 130 17.45 -18.82 9.61
N ARG A 131 16.47 -18.06 10.13
CA ARG A 131 16.72 -16.80 10.83
C ARG A 131 17.29 -17.04 12.22
N VAL A 132 16.75 -18.01 12.95
CA VAL A 132 17.25 -18.45 14.26
C VAL A 132 18.67 -18.99 14.15
N GLN A 133 18.93 -19.87 13.17
CA GLN A 133 20.27 -20.43 12.94
C GLN A 133 21.33 -19.34 12.73
N ARG A 134 21.04 -18.31 11.93
CA ARG A 134 21.96 -17.18 11.73
C ARG A 134 22.20 -16.36 13.00
N TRP A 135 21.17 -16.12 13.80
CA TRP A 135 21.30 -15.39 15.07
C TRP A 135 22.19 -16.12 16.08
N LEU A 136 22.00 -17.44 16.21
CA LEU A 136 22.81 -18.27 17.11
C LEU A 136 24.26 -18.37 16.64
N ALA A 137 24.49 -18.48 15.32
CA ALA A 137 25.85 -18.48 14.75
C ALA A 137 26.58 -17.16 15.00
N ALA A 138 25.91 -16.03 14.78
CA ALA A 138 26.48 -14.70 15.06
C ALA A 138 26.82 -14.54 16.55
N HIS A 139 25.91 -14.93 17.45
CA HIS A 139 26.14 -14.84 18.89
C HIS A 139 27.29 -15.75 19.37
N ARG A 140 27.43 -16.95 18.78
CA ARG A 140 28.56 -17.84 19.07
C ARG A 140 29.89 -17.24 18.65
N ALA A 141 29.94 -16.52 17.53
CA ALA A 141 31.15 -15.84 17.07
C ALA A 141 31.54 -14.66 17.98
N GLU A 142 30.56 -13.96 18.56
CA GLU A 142 30.77 -12.85 19.50
C GLU A 142 31.26 -13.30 20.90
N GLY A 143 30.89 -14.50 21.35
CA GLY A 143 31.29 -15.03 22.66
C GLY A 143 32.62 -15.80 22.69
N VAL A 144 33.29 -15.94 21.54
CA VAL A 144 34.60 -16.61 21.39
C VAL A 144 35.74 -15.59 21.21
N ALA A 145 35.41 -14.30 21.07
CA ALA A 145 36.34 -13.18 21.09
C ALA A 145 36.49 -12.64 22.53
#